data_AF-A0A136JNP5-F1
#
_entry.id   AF-A0A136JNP5-F1
#
_cell.length_a   1.000
_cell.length_b   1.000
_cell.length_c   1.000
_cell.angle_alpha   90.00
_cell.angle_beta   90.00
_cell.angle_gamma   90.00
#
_symmetry.space_group_name_H-M   'P 1'
#
loop_
_entity.id
_entity.type
_entity.pdbx_description
1 polymer ?
#
loop_
_entity_poly.entity_id
_entity_poly.type
_entity_poly.pdbx_seq_one_letter_code
_entity_poly.pdbx_strand_id
1 'polypeptide(L)'
;MVKEKIIEKLQNGITDKQLLIDNIVTECGVTIQSVYKELRRLRSDDIVIDKDTKLSLTLWYINQQFEKWKHTDSLYNKTIDASHIFKLKKGNKNLSFIFNNLTELDAFWTQTYLLLERIIPERIPTYACIPHDWFFYSRPLSDERWTNAQSRIQRLIITHPTKLDFLVLKHRRKQRYQFTPNKNPLKQSELKYYTLIGDWIFEIELDKKIGNVLNDFILNTTEIENISTVELNNIMAKKGKFKLKVSNNPMKAKILTKKFAKYFD
;
A
#
# COMPACT_ATOMS: atom_id res chain seq x y z
N MET A 1 -15.96 6.07 16.71
CA MET A 1 -14.61 6.64 16.91
C MET A 1 -13.98 6.21 18.23
N VAL A 2 -14.61 6.50 19.38
CA VAL A 2 -14.07 6.12 20.72
C VAL A 2 -13.93 4.61 20.88
N LYS A 3 -14.92 3.83 20.43
CA LYS A 3 -14.93 2.36 20.45
C LYS A 3 -13.70 1.78 19.75
N GLU A 4 -13.49 2.18 18.49
CA GLU A 4 -12.43 1.66 17.64
C GLU A 4 -11.07 1.98 18.25
N LYS A 5 -10.91 3.18 18.81
CA LYS A 5 -9.66 3.62 19.44
C LYS A 5 -9.34 2.87 20.74
N ILE A 6 -10.36 2.57 21.57
CA ILE A 6 -10.19 1.71 22.75
C ILE A 6 -9.71 0.32 22.32
N ILE A 7 -10.34 -0.28 21.31
CA ILE A 7 -9.97 -1.60 20.81
C ILE A 7 -8.55 -1.58 20.22
N GLU A 8 -8.20 -0.58 19.40
CA GLU A 8 -6.87 -0.39 18.82
C GLU A 8 -5.78 -0.35 19.89
N LYS A 9 -5.96 0.42 20.96
CA LYS A 9 -4.99 0.51 22.06
C LYS A 9 -4.83 -0.83 22.78
N LEU A 10 -5.93 -1.55 23.04
CA LEU A 10 -5.93 -2.84 23.73
C LEU A 10 -5.45 -4.02 22.86
N GLN A 11 -5.32 -3.84 21.53
CA GLN A 11 -4.71 -4.85 20.64
C GLN A 11 -3.23 -5.09 20.98
N ASN A 12 -2.56 -4.11 21.58
CA ASN A 12 -1.15 -4.23 22.00
C ASN A 12 -0.99 -4.93 23.36
N GLY A 13 -2.09 -5.41 23.95
CA GLY A 13 -2.10 -6.14 25.22
C GLY A 13 -2.75 -5.39 26.37
N ILE A 14 -2.49 -5.87 27.57
CA ILE A 14 -3.07 -5.35 28.80
C ILE A 14 -2.58 -3.92 29.04
N THR A 15 -3.50 -2.98 29.32
CA THR A 15 -3.18 -1.57 29.55
C THR A 15 -3.77 -1.08 30.87
N ASP A 16 -3.12 -0.10 31.50
CA ASP A 16 -3.69 0.58 32.66
C ASP A 16 -4.93 1.40 32.27
N LYS A 17 -5.99 1.28 33.08
CA LYS A 17 -7.28 1.90 32.80
C LYS A 17 -7.21 3.42 32.75
N GLN A 18 -6.49 4.05 33.68
CA GLN A 18 -6.42 5.51 33.73
C GLN A 18 -5.60 6.03 32.55
N LEU A 19 -4.46 5.38 32.30
CA LEU A 19 -3.62 5.69 31.14
C LEU A 19 -4.38 5.57 29.81
N LEU A 20 -5.18 4.51 29.65
CA LEU A 20 -6.00 4.35 28.46
C LEU A 20 -7.00 5.51 28.31
N ILE A 21 -7.71 5.86 29.39
CA ILE A 21 -8.73 6.92 29.35
C ILE A 21 -8.09 8.26 28.99
N ASP A 22 -6.97 8.61 29.63
CA ASP A 22 -6.27 9.88 29.39
C ASP A 22 -5.79 9.99 27.94
N ASN A 23 -5.26 8.89 27.38
CA ASN A 23 -4.87 8.82 25.98
C ASN A 23 -6.07 9.02 25.04
N ILE A 24 -7.20 8.36 25.29
CA ILE A 24 -8.39 8.46 24.44
C ILE A 24 -8.99 9.87 24.50
N VAL A 25 -9.08 10.48 25.68
CA VAL A 25 -9.57 11.86 25.86
C VAL A 25 -8.72 12.84 25.06
N THR A 26 -7.39 12.72 25.20
CA THR A 26 -6.43 13.60 24.52
C THR A 26 -6.46 13.42 23.00
N GLU A 27 -6.42 12.17 22.52
CA GLU A 27 -6.34 11.87 21.08
C GLU A 27 -7.65 12.09 20.34
N CYS A 28 -8.79 11.85 20.99
CA CYS A 28 -10.10 11.93 20.34
C CYS A 28 -10.85 13.24 20.63
N GLY A 29 -10.36 14.08 21.54
CA GLY A 29 -11.04 15.32 21.95
C GLY A 29 -12.43 15.07 22.57
N VAL A 30 -12.56 13.98 23.33
CA VAL A 30 -13.84 13.55 23.93
C VAL A 30 -13.84 13.69 25.44
N THR A 31 -15.02 13.73 26.06
CA THR A 31 -15.14 13.78 27.52
C THR A 31 -14.81 12.44 28.17
N ILE A 32 -14.25 12.47 29.38
CA ILE A 32 -13.97 11.28 30.20
C ILE A 32 -15.23 10.40 30.35
N GLN A 33 -16.40 11.02 30.55
CA GLN A 33 -17.68 10.33 30.67
C GLN A 33 -18.05 9.55 29.40
N SER A 34 -17.68 10.05 28.22
CA SER A 34 -17.90 9.36 26.94
C SER A 34 -17.05 8.09 26.85
N VAL A 35 -15.79 8.14 27.29
CA VAL A 35 -14.90 6.97 27.34
C VAL A 35 -15.43 5.92 28.32
N TYR A 36 -15.85 6.34 29.52
CA TYR A 36 -16.45 5.42 30.51
C TYR A 36 -17.77 4.80 30.05
N LYS A 37 -18.60 5.55 29.31
CA LYS A 37 -19.82 5.00 28.69
C LYS A 37 -19.47 3.89 27.70
N GLU A 38 -18.47 4.13 26.85
CA GLU A 38 -18.04 3.15 25.86
C GLU A 38 -17.37 1.93 26.50
N LEU A 39 -16.53 2.10 27.52
CA LEU A 39 -15.95 0.99 28.29
C LEU A 39 -17.03 0.16 29.01
N ARG A 40 -18.12 0.78 29.49
CA ARG A 40 -19.27 0.03 30.03
C ARG A 40 -19.93 -0.82 28.96
N ARG A 41 -20.16 -0.27 27.77
CA ARG A 41 -20.73 -1.01 26.64
C ARG A 41 -19.83 -2.16 26.18
N LEU A 42 -18.53 -1.91 26.03
CA LEU A 42 -17.57 -2.93 25.64
C LEU A 42 -17.46 -4.07 26.66
N ARG A 43 -17.68 -3.78 27.94
CA ARG A 43 -17.77 -4.83 28.98
C ARG A 43 -19.08 -5.61 28.90
N SER A 44 -20.22 -4.94 28.68
CA SER A 44 -21.50 -5.64 28.51
C SER A 44 -21.54 -6.51 27.25
N ASP A 45 -20.75 -6.14 26.23
CA ASP A 45 -20.64 -6.87 24.97
C ASP A 45 -19.57 -7.99 25.04
N ASP A 46 -18.99 -8.28 26.22
CA ASP A 46 -17.90 -9.23 26.43
C ASP A 46 -16.66 -8.97 25.54
N ILE A 47 -16.40 -7.71 25.20
CA ILE A 47 -15.25 -7.29 24.37
C ILE A 47 -14.04 -6.96 25.24
N VAL A 48 -14.26 -6.32 26.39
CA VAL A 48 -13.21 -5.87 27.31
C VAL A 48 -13.40 -6.49 28.68
N ILE A 49 -12.32 -6.95 29.31
CA ILE A 49 -12.26 -7.27 30.75
C ILE A 49 -11.58 -6.12 31.48
N ASP A 50 -12.15 -5.77 32.63
CA ASP A 50 -11.63 -4.77 33.57
C ASP A 50 -11.37 -5.47 34.90
N LYS A 51 -10.09 -5.64 35.26
CA LYS A 51 -9.66 -6.30 36.49
C LYS A 51 -8.49 -5.56 37.10
N ASP A 52 -8.59 -5.21 38.37
CA ASP A 52 -7.50 -4.60 39.16
C ASP A 52 -6.83 -3.43 38.44
N THR A 53 -7.64 -2.46 37.99
CA THR A 53 -7.25 -1.26 37.22
C THR A 53 -6.61 -1.54 35.84
N LYS A 54 -6.63 -2.79 35.38
CA LYS A 54 -6.15 -3.18 34.06
C LYS A 54 -7.30 -3.52 33.13
N LEU A 55 -7.15 -3.09 31.87
CA LEU A 55 -8.07 -3.39 30.77
C LEU A 55 -7.38 -4.29 29.75
N SER A 56 -8.13 -5.25 29.21
CA SER A 56 -7.69 -6.10 28.11
C SER A 56 -8.86 -6.52 27.23
N LEU A 57 -8.57 -6.92 25.99
CA LEU A 57 -9.55 -7.59 25.14
C LEU A 57 -9.80 -9.01 25.66
N THR A 58 -11.04 -9.48 25.57
CA THR A 58 -11.36 -10.87 25.92
C THR A 58 -10.81 -11.82 24.85
N LEU A 59 -10.37 -13.01 25.28
CA LEU A 59 -9.94 -14.06 24.35
C LEU A 59 -11.07 -14.47 23.41
N TRP A 60 -12.32 -14.45 23.88
CA TRP A 60 -13.49 -14.73 23.05
C TRP A 60 -13.63 -13.71 21.91
N TYR A 61 -13.52 -12.40 22.21
CA TYR A 61 -13.58 -11.36 21.19
C TYR A 61 -12.42 -11.50 20.19
N ILE A 62 -11.20 -11.73 20.67
CA ILE A 62 -10.02 -11.94 19.82
C ILE A 62 -10.25 -13.13 18.87
N ASN A 63 -10.70 -14.27 19.41
CA ASN A 63 -10.98 -15.47 18.62
C ASN A 63 -12.12 -15.23 17.62
N GLN A 64 -13.17 -14.50 17.98
CA GLN A 64 -14.24 -14.15 17.06
C GLN A 64 -13.76 -13.27 15.91
N GLN A 65 -12.89 -12.29 16.17
CA GLN A 65 -12.27 -11.48 15.11
C GLN A 65 -11.35 -12.31 14.24
N PHE A 66 -10.58 -13.23 14.83
CA PHE A 66 -9.74 -14.16 14.10
C PHE A 66 -10.57 -15.09 13.20
N GLU A 67 -11.67 -15.66 13.69
CA GLU A 67 -12.56 -16.50 12.89
C GLU A 67 -13.30 -15.70 11.81
N LYS A 68 -13.72 -14.45 12.09
CA LYS A 68 -14.25 -13.55 11.06
C LYS A 68 -13.22 -13.25 9.98
N TRP A 69 -11.98 -12.97 10.39
CA TRP A 69 -10.88 -12.73 9.46
C TRP A 69 -10.58 -13.98 8.65
N LYS A 70 -10.44 -15.15 9.28
CA LYS A 70 -10.21 -16.45 8.62
C LYS A 70 -11.37 -16.84 7.71
N HIS A 71 -12.62 -16.58 8.09
CA HIS A 71 -13.78 -16.80 7.24
C HIS A 71 -13.77 -15.88 6.04
N THR A 72 -13.56 -14.57 6.25
CA THR A 72 -13.42 -13.56 5.19
C THR A 72 -12.27 -13.93 4.27
N ASP A 73 -11.11 -14.21 4.83
CA ASP A 73 -9.91 -14.64 4.12
C ASP A 73 -10.16 -15.96 3.40
N SER A 74 -10.93 -16.91 3.94
CA SER A 74 -11.29 -18.15 3.24
C SER A 74 -12.27 -17.92 2.09
N LEU A 75 -13.20 -16.97 2.21
CA LEU A 75 -14.11 -16.58 1.14
C LEU A 75 -13.30 -15.92 0.03
N TYR A 76 -12.55 -14.88 0.37
CA TYR A 76 -11.68 -14.20 -0.58
C TYR A 76 -10.59 -15.12 -1.12
N ASN A 77 -9.98 -16.04 -0.38
CA ASN A 77 -8.94 -16.94 -0.91
C ASN A 77 -9.51 -18.11 -1.71
N LYS A 78 -10.75 -18.56 -1.46
CA LYS A 78 -11.43 -19.55 -2.33
C LYS A 78 -11.97 -18.90 -3.61
N THR A 79 -12.32 -17.61 -3.60
CA THR A 79 -12.92 -16.90 -4.75
C THR A 79 -12.00 -15.92 -5.46
N ILE A 80 -10.87 -15.53 -4.87
CA ILE A 80 -9.73 -14.91 -5.57
C ILE A 80 -9.04 -16.04 -6.32
N ASP A 81 -9.78 -16.60 -7.26
CA ASP A 81 -9.15 -16.90 -8.50
C ASP A 81 -8.73 -15.54 -9.05
N ALA A 82 -7.45 -15.17 -8.97
CA ALA A 82 -6.96 -13.94 -9.62
C ALA A 82 -7.41 -13.91 -11.09
N SER A 83 -7.67 -15.08 -11.66
CA SER A 83 -8.30 -15.18 -12.96
C SER A 83 -9.71 -14.59 -13.04
N HIS A 84 -10.46 -14.23 -12.00
CA HIS A 84 -11.73 -13.48 -12.21
C HIS A 84 -11.48 -12.11 -12.86
N ILE A 85 -10.46 -11.34 -12.42
CA ILE A 85 -10.08 -10.07 -13.09
C ILE A 85 -9.57 -10.34 -14.51
N PHE A 86 -8.91 -11.48 -14.74
CA PHE A 86 -8.26 -11.80 -16.01
C PHE A 86 -9.08 -12.69 -16.97
N LYS A 87 -10.15 -13.34 -16.50
CA LYS A 87 -11.13 -14.17 -17.23
C LYS A 87 -12.12 -13.27 -17.95
N LEU A 88 -12.34 -12.05 -17.45
CA LEU A 88 -13.26 -11.06 -18.02
C LEU A 88 -12.93 -10.64 -19.46
N LYS A 89 -11.78 -11.05 -20.04
CA LYS A 89 -11.50 -10.93 -21.48
C LYS A 89 -10.83 -12.19 -22.03
N LYS A 90 -11.53 -13.32 -21.99
CA LYS A 90 -11.11 -14.60 -22.60
C LYS A 90 -10.45 -14.34 -23.98
N GLY A 91 -9.14 -14.62 -24.10
CA GLY A 91 -8.35 -14.46 -25.33
C GLY A 91 -7.40 -13.24 -25.39
N ASN A 92 -7.56 -12.23 -24.54
CA ASN A 92 -6.67 -11.06 -24.55
C ASN A 92 -5.49 -11.21 -23.59
N LYS A 93 -4.27 -11.38 -24.15
CA LYS A 93 -3.00 -11.37 -23.38
C LYS A 93 -2.70 -10.01 -22.70
N ASN A 94 -3.46 -8.97 -23.05
CA ASN A 94 -3.32 -7.61 -22.54
C ASN A 94 -4.70 -7.04 -22.17
N LEU A 95 -4.85 -6.56 -20.93
CA LEU A 95 -5.97 -5.72 -20.50
C LEU A 95 -5.50 -4.28 -20.46
N SER A 96 -6.32 -3.35 -20.94
CA SER A 96 -6.10 -1.92 -20.78
C SER A 96 -7.31 -1.31 -20.08
N PHE A 97 -7.03 -0.47 -19.10
CA PHE A 97 -8.00 0.27 -18.30
C PHE A 97 -7.66 1.76 -18.40
N ILE A 98 -8.69 2.59 -18.34
CA ILE A 98 -8.58 4.05 -18.31
C ILE A 98 -9.26 4.52 -17.03
N PHE A 99 -8.58 5.37 -16.27
CA PHE A 99 -9.06 5.95 -15.01
C PHE A 99 -9.13 7.46 -15.12
N ASN A 100 -10.04 8.05 -14.33
CA ASN A 100 -10.27 9.48 -14.36
C ASN A 100 -9.30 10.25 -13.47
N ASN A 101 -8.62 9.59 -12.54
CA ASN A 101 -7.65 10.21 -11.63
C ASN A 101 -6.60 9.17 -11.21
N LEU A 102 -5.51 9.64 -10.58
CA LEU A 102 -4.43 8.76 -10.13
C LEU A 102 -4.86 7.90 -8.95
N THR A 103 -5.73 8.41 -8.06
CA THR A 103 -6.22 7.67 -6.90
C THR A 103 -6.92 6.37 -7.31
N GLU A 104 -7.80 6.42 -8.31
CA GLU A 104 -8.50 5.26 -8.85
C GLU A 104 -7.54 4.27 -9.51
N LEU A 105 -6.62 4.77 -10.34
CA LEU A 105 -5.62 3.93 -11.00
C LEU A 105 -4.77 3.19 -9.97
N ASP A 106 -4.31 3.91 -8.97
CA ASP A 106 -3.41 3.42 -7.94
C ASP A 106 -4.09 2.39 -7.03
N ALA A 107 -5.33 2.65 -6.60
CA ALA A 107 -6.14 1.68 -5.87
C ALA A 107 -6.34 0.39 -6.67
N PHE A 108 -6.68 0.50 -7.96
CA PHE A 108 -6.87 -0.66 -8.83
C PHE A 108 -5.56 -1.42 -9.08
N TRP A 109 -4.45 -0.70 -9.31
CA TRP A 109 -3.13 -1.29 -9.50
C TRP A 109 -2.67 -2.04 -8.24
N THR A 110 -2.78 -1.40 -7.08
CA THR A 110 -2.45 -1.94 -5.75
C THR A 110 -3.22 -3.25 -5.53
N GLN A 111 -4.54 -3.23 -5.72
CA GLN A 111 -5.36 -4.42 -5.57
C GLN A 111 -4.95 -5.52 -6.55
N THR A 112 -4.80 -5.19 -7.84
CA THR A 112 -4.44 -6.18 -8.87
C THR A 112 -3.08 -6.81 -8.60
N TYR A 113 -2.11 -6.02 -8.15
CA TYR A 113 -0.78 -6.50 -7.77
C TYR A 113 -0.86 -7.48 -6.60
N LEU A 114 -1.57 -7.14 -5.51
CA LEU A 114 -1.70 -7.99 -4.33
C LEU A 114 -2.34 -9.35 -4.66
N LEU A 115 -3.30 -9.38 -5.59
CA LEU A 115 -3.92 -10.64 -6.04
C LEU A 115 -2.92 -11.51 -6.81
N LEU A 116 -2.06 -10.91 -7.64
CA LEU A 116 -1.02 -11.63 -8.37
C LEU A 116 0.11 -12.10 -7.44
N GLU A 117 0.48 -11.29 -6.46
CA GLU A 117 1.51 -11.61 -5.49
C GLU A 117 1.22 -12.90 -4.72
N ARG A 118 -0.05 -13.14 -4.36
CA ARG A 118 -0.48 -14.35 -3.65
C ARG A 118 -0.29 -15.64 -4.45
N ILE A 119 -0.36 -15.57 -5.78
CA ILE A 119 -0.30 -16.75 -6.65
C ILE A 119 1.09 -16.97 -7.26
N ILE A 120 1.97 -15.97 -7.18
CA ILE A 120 3.33 -16.04 -7.73
C ILE A 120 4.28 -16.47 -6.61
N PRO A 121 5.14 -17.49 -6.81
CA PRO A 121 6.08 -17.94 -5.80
C PRO A 121 6.93 -16.80 -5.21
N GLU A 122 7.09 -16.77 -3.88
CA GLU A 122 7.81 -15.71 -3.16
C GLU A 122 9.28 -15.57 -3.59
N ARG A 123 9.90 -16.67 -4.02
CA ARG A 123 11.29 -16.70 -4.51
C ARG A 123 11.51 -15.88 -5.78
N ILE A 124 10.45 -15.54 -6.51
CA ILE A 124 10.55 -14.75 -7.74
C ILE A 124 10.61 -13.28 -7.31
N PRO A 125 11.69 -12.53 -7.55
CA PRO A 125 11.71 -11.11 -7.24
C PRO A 125 10.76 -10.33 -8.14
N THR A 126 10.28 -9.21 -7.64
CA THR A 126 9.58 -8.21 -8.44
C THR A 126 10.53 -7.15 -8.91
N TYR A 127 10.20 -6.55 -10.05
CA TYR A 127 10.97 -5.44 -10.56
C TYR A 127 10.05 -4.26 -10.86
N ALA A 128 10.50 -3.07 -10.55
CA ALA A 128 9.84 -1.85 -10.94
C ALA A 128 10.86 -0.91 -11.59
N CYS A 129 10.48 -0.28 -12.69
CA CYS A 129 11.25 0.75 -13.37
C CYS A 129 10.36 1.98 -13.47
N ILE A 130 10.58 2.93 -12.56
CA ILE A 130 9.68 4.06 -12.34
C ILE A 130 10.46 5.39 -12.31
N PRO A 131 9.84 6.51 -12.72
CA PRO A 131 10.38 7.86 -12.57
C PRO A 131 10.62 8.25 -11.12
N HIS A 132 9.58 8.17 -10.29
CA HIS A 132 9.58 8.53 -8.87
C HIS A 132 8.73 7.56 -8.07
N ASP A 133 9.07 7.35 -6.79
CA ASP A 133 8.30 6.48 -5.89
C ASP A 133 7.19 7.26 -5.15
N TRP A 134 6.29 7.90 -5.91
CA TRP A 134 5.25 8.76 -5.32
C TRP A 134 4.21 7.99 -4.49
N PHE A 135 4.13 6.67 -4.67
CA PHE A 135 3.30 5.80 -3.86
C PHE A 135 3.68 5.89 -2.37
N PHE A 136 4.98 5.99 -2.07
CA PHE A 136 5.50 6.16 -0.72
C PHE A 136 4.94 7.40 -0.03
N TYR A 137 4.91 8.53 -0.74
CA TYR A 137 4.47 9.83 -0.19
C TYR A 137 2.96 9.94 -0.07
N SER A 138 2.23 9.38 -1.04
CA SER A 138 0.77 9.52 -1.11
C SER A 138 0.04 8.72 -0.04
N ARG A 139 0.62 7.60 0.41
CA ARG A 139 -0.02 6.67 1.36
C ARG A 139 0.99 6.07 2.35
N PRO A 140 1.67 6.87 3.18
CA PRO A 140 2.80 6.41 3.99
C PRO A 140 2.43 5.24 4.93
N LEU A 141 1.25 5.28 5.58
CA LEU A 141 0.79 4.20 6.46
C LEU A 141 0.48 2.90 5.70
N SER A 142 -0.12 2.99 4.51
CA SER A 142 -0.42 1.82 3.70
C SER A 142 0.86 1.21 3.12
N ASP A 143 1.79 2.05 2.69
CA ASP A 143 3.07 1.64 2.15
C ASP A 143 3.96 0.98 3.21
N GLU A 144 4.00 1.52 4.43
CA GLU A 144 4.69 0.90 5.56
C GLU A 144 4.12 -0.49 5.86
N ARG A 145 2.79 -0.62 5.94
CA ARG A 145 2.12 -1.91 6.17
C ARG A 145 2.42 -2.90 5.05
N TRP A 146 2.33 -2.46 3.80
CA TRP A 146 2.66 -3.28 2.63
C TRP A 146 4.09 -3.78 2.73
N THR A 147 5.01 -2.86 2.98
CA THR A 147 6.44 -3.16 3.01
C THR A 147 6.78 -4.13 4.14
N ASN A 148 6.17 -3.98 5.32
CA ASN A 148 6.39 -4.88 6.45
C ASN A 148 5.75 -6.27 6.23
N ALA A 149 4.67 -6.35 5.46
CA ALA A 149 4.04 -7.60 5.08
C ALA A 149 4.78 -8.33 3.94
N GLN A 150 5.76 -7.68 3.30
CA GLN A 150 6.34 -8.16 2.07
C GLN A 150 7.36 -9.30 2.29
N SER A 151 7.11 -10.46 1.70
CA SER A 151 8.00 -11.63 1.78
C SER A 151 8.97 -11.74 0.60
N ARG A 152 8.71 -11.08 -0.52
CA ARG A 152 9.60 -11.12 -1.70
C ARG A 152 10.60 -9.96 -1.75
N ILE A 153 11.72 -10.19 -2.44
CA ILE A 153 12.67 -9.11 -2.78
C ILE A 153 12.04 -8.20 -3.83
N GLN A 154 12.06 -6.90 -3.55
CA GLN A 154 11.59 -5.84 -4.44
C GLN A 154 12.78 -5.11 -5.06
N ARG A 155 12.93 -5.15 -6.39
CA ARG A 155 14.02 -4.48 -7.11
C ARG A 155 13.51 -3.25 -7.84
N LEU A 156 13.93 -2.07 -7.42
CA LEU A 156 13.40 -0.80 -7.90
C LEU A 156 14.47 0.03 -8.60
N ILE A 157 14.23 0.35 -9.88
CA ILE A 157 15.03 1.27 -10.68
C ILE A 157 14.31 2.62 -10.70
N ILE A 158 14.94 3.64 -10.11
CA ILE A 158 14.46 5.03 -10.15
C ILE A 158 15.15 5.75 -11.30
N THR A 159 14.36 6.10 -12.32
CA THR A 159 14.89 6.60 -13.60
C THR A 159 15.26 8.09 -13.56
N HIS A 160 14.57 8.89 -12.75
CA HIS A 160 14.77 10.34 -12.64
C HIS A 160 14.87 10.73 -11.15
N PRO A 161 15.93 10.29 -10.44
CA PRO A 161 15.97 10.46 -8.99
C PRO A 161 16.12 11.94 -8.63
N THR A 162 15.22 12.41 -7.78
CA THR A 162 15.30 13.71 -7.11
C THR A 162 15.96 13.56 -5.74
N LYS A 163 16.25 14.69 -5.07
CA LYS A 163 16.69 14.67 -3.67
C LYS A 163 15.69 13.90 -2.79
N LEU A 164 14.40 14.10 -3.03
CA LEU A 164 13.34 13.41 -2.30
C LEU A 164 13.38 11.89 -2.53
N ASP A 165 13.57 11.44 -3.78
CA ASP A 165 13.68 10.01 -4.07
C ASP A 165 14.85 9.38 -3.30
N PHE A 166 16.02 10.03 -3.25
CA PHE A 166 17.15 9.52 -2.45
C PHE A 166 16.84 9.41 -0.96
N LEU A 167 16.07 10.34 -0.39
CA LEU A 167 15.64 10.27 1.00
C LEU A 167 14.73 9.05 1.24
N VAL A 168 13.78 8.78 0.33
CA VAL A 168 12.94 7.58 0.38
C VAL A 168 13.76 6.32 0.29
N LEU A 169 14.72 6.28 -0.65
CA LEU A 169 15.61 5.14 -0.81
C LEU A 169 16.37 4.84 0.48
N LYS A 170 16.82 5.88 1.20
CA LYS A 170 17.50 5.72 2.49
C LYS A 170 16.56 5.15 3.56
N HIS A 171 15.30 5.59 3.58
CA HIS A 171 14.29 5.07 4.51
C HIS A 171 13.97 3.59 4.24
N ARG A 172 13.77 3.23 2.97
CA ARG A 172 13.41 1.86 2.56
C ARG A 172 14.56 0.86 2.52
N ARG A 173 15.82 1.32 2.49
CA ARG A 173 17.02 0.44 2.44
C ARG A 173 17.13 -0.55 3.60
N LYS A 174 16.40 -0.32 4.70
CA LYS A 174 16.34 -1.24 5.85
C LYS A 174 15.43 -2.46 5.62
N GLN A 175 14.78 -2.57 4.47
CA GLN A 175 13.76 -3.59 4.15
C GLN A 175 14.22 -4.48 2.98
N ARG A 176 13.37 -5.42 2.52
CA ARG A 176 13.62 -6.33 1.37
C ARG A 176 13.67 -5.64 0.00
N TYR A 177 14.05 -4.36 -0.03
CA TYR A 177 14.17 -3.57 -1.25
C TYR A 177 15.63 -3.42 -1.68
N GLN A 178 15.85 -3.53 -2.98
CA GLN A 178 17.10 -3.21 -3.65
C GLN A 178 16.84 -2.07 -4.62
N PHE A 179 17.68 -1.04 -4.59
CA PHE A 179 17.45 0.19 -5.33
C PHE A 179 18.60 0.56 -6.24
N THR A 180 18.28 0.96 -7.47
CA THR A 180 19.23 1.46 -8.44
C THR A 180 18.74 2.81 -8.98
N PRO A 181 19.23 3.93 -8.44
CA PRO A 181 18.87 5.26 -8.92
C PRO A 181 19.63 5.62 -10.20
N ASN A 182 19.10 6.61 -10.93
CA ASN A 182 19.71 7.24 -12.10
C ASN A 182 20.01 6.26 -13.25
N LYS A 183 19.12 5.28 -13.47
CA LYS A 183 19.20 4.36 -14.61
C LYS A 183 17.86 4.33 -15.31
N ASN A 184 17.85 4.43 -16.64
CA ASN A 184 16.64 4.34 -17.45
C ASN A 184 16.80 3.30 -18.57
N PRO A 185 16.78 2.00 -18.23
CA PRO A 185 17.04 0.94 -19.21
C PRO A 185 16.04 0.91 -20.36
N LEU A 186 14.81 1.40 -20.16
CA LEU A 186 13.79 1.44 -21.21
C LEU A 186 13.80 2.73 -22.03
N LYS A 187 14.63 3.72 -21.66
CA LYS A 187 14.57 5.08 -22.22
C LYS A 187 13.13 5.62 -22.18
N GLN A 188 12.41 5.32 -21.11
CA GLN A 188 11.02 5.71 -20.93
C GLN A 188 10.92 7.16 -20.46
N SER A 189 9.81 7.83 -20.75
CA SER A 189 9.54 9.16 -20.21
C SER A 189 9.18 9.11 -18.72
N GLU A 190 9.22 10.27 -18.06
CA GLU A 190 8.77 10.47 -16.67
C GLU A 190 7.27 10.20 -16.45
N LEU A 191 6.51 9.98 -17.52
CA LEU A 191 5.08 9.68 -17.47
C LEU A 191 4.79 8.18 -17.57
N LYS A 192 5.82 7.32 -17.66
CA LYS A 192 5.66 5.88 -17.85
C LYS A 192 6.31 5.08 -16.75
N TYR A 193 5.52 4.17 -16.16
CA TYR A 193 5.93 3.32 -15.06
C TYR A 193 5.74 1.87 -15.45
N TYR A 194 6.70 1.02 -15.05
CA TYR A 194 6.63 -0.41 -15.28
C TYR A 194 6.80 -1.17 -13.97
N THR A 195 5.94 -2.17 -13.76
CA THR A 195 6.10 -3.15 -12.69
C THR A 195 5.98 -4.55 -13.25
N LEU A 196 6.84 -5.45 -12.80
CA LEU A 196 6.94 -6.85 -13.21
C LEU A 196 6.82 -7.75 -12.00
N ILE A 197 6.00 -8.78 -12.12
CA ILE A 197 5.89 -9.86 -11.14
C ILE A 197 5.67 -11.19 -11.87
N GLY A 198 6.66 -12.08 -11.82
CA GLY A 198 6.65 -13.29 -12.65
C GLY A 198 6.53 -12.95 -14.15
N ASP A 199 5.51 -13.51 -14.80
CA ASP A 199 5.21 -13.27 -16.22
C ASP A 199 4.27 -12.07 -16.46
N TRP A 200 3.86 -11.39 -15.38
CA TRP A 200 2.93 -10.28 -15.44
C TRP A 200 3.65 -8.94 -15.52
N ILE A 201 3.11 -8.07 -16.37
CA ILE A 201 3.64 -6.75 -16.66
C ILE A 201 2.53 -5.73 -16.49
N PHE A 202 2.77 -4.77 -15.61
CA PHE A 202 2.00 -3.55 -15.47
C PHE A 202 2.72 -2.42 -16.20
N GLU A 203 2.02 -1.73 -17.09
CA GLU A 203 2.49 -0.55 -17.80
C GLU A 203 1.51 0.59 -17.47
N ILE A 204 1.96 1.60 -16.73
CA ILE A 204 1.16 2.78 -16.39
C ILE A 204 1.64 3.95 -17.27
N GLU A 205 0.69 4.71 -17.78
CA GLU A 205 0.91 5.96 -18.50
C GLU A 205 0.08 7.07 -17.85
N LEU A 206 0.76 8.10 -17.36
CA LEU A 206 0.13 9.24 -16.69
C LEU A 206 -0.44 10.22 -17.72
N ASP A 207 -1.51 10.92 -17.33
CA ASP A 207 -1.96 12.11 -18.04
C ASP A 207 -0.83 13.15 -18.08
N LYS A 208 -0.52 13.70 -19.26
CA LYS A 208 0.64 14.60 -19.42
C LYS A 208 0.55 15.84 -18.53
N LYS A 209 -0.62 16.47 -18.43
CA LYS A 209 -0.79 17.71 -17.67
C LYS A 209 -0.62 17.43 -16.17
N ILE A 210 -1.25 16.37 -15.68
CA ILE A 210 -1.22 16.04 -14.26
C ILE A 210 0.12 15.41 -13.86
N GLY A 211 0.69 14.57 -14.72
CA GLY A 211 2.02 13.98 -14.50
C GLY A 211 3.12 15.04 -14.41
N ASN A 212 3.05 16.10 -15.22
CA ASN A 212 3.96 17.24 -15.07
C ASN A 212 3.77 17.96 -13.73
N VAL A 213 2.53 18.21 -13.32
CA VAL A 213 2.24 18.83 -12.01
C VAL A 213 2.76 17.97 -10.86
N LEU A 214 2.62 16.64 -10.94
CA LEU A 214 3.16 15.72 -9.95
C LEU A 214 4.70 15.76 -9.94
N ASN A 215 5.34 15.79 -11.11
CA ASN A 215 6.79 15.90 -11.21
C ASN A 215 7.29 17.22 -10.61
N ASP A 216 6.65 18.33 -10.94
CA ASP A 216 6.98 19.65 -10.39
C ASP A 216 6.84 19.67 -8.86
N PHE A 217 5.78 19.04 -8.31
CA PHE A 217 5.61 18.87 -6.87
C PHE A 217 6.80 18.11 -6.23
N ILE A 218 7.22 16.99 -6.84
CA ILE A 218 8.33 16.18 -6.35
C ILE A 218 9.66 16.93 -6.44
N LEU A 219 9.92 17.61 -7.57
CA LEU A 219 11.15 18.39 -7.79
C LEU A 219 11.30 19.55 -6.81
N ASN A 220 10.20 20.20 -6.44
CA ASN A 220 10.19 21.33 -5.52
C ASN A 220 10.20 20.92 -4.04
N THR A 221 9.99 19.63 -3.74
CA THR A 221 9.98 19.12 -2.37
C THR A 221 11.36 18.58 -1.98
N THR A 222 12.01 19.22 -1.01
CA THR A 222 13.41 18.93 -0.67
C THR A 222 13.61 18.01 0.55
N GLU A 223 12.54 17.78 1.33
CA GLU A 223 12.52 16.99 2.57
C GLU A 223 11.20 16.22 2.69
N ILE A 224 11.22 15.05 3.33
CA ILE A 224 10.03 14.17 3.45
C ILE A 224 8.98 14.82 4.37
N GLU A 225 9.44 15.50 5.41
CA GLU A 225 8.64 16.19 6.41
C GLU A 225 7.84 17.36 5.82
N ASN A 226 8.32 17.93 4.70
CA ASN A 226 7.71 19.06 4.01
C ASN A 226 6.67 18.62 2.97
N ILE A 227 6.41 17.32 2.82
CA ILE A 227 5.39 16.83 1.90
C ILE A 227 4.00 17.24 2.39
N SER A 228 3.35 18.13 1.63
CA SER A 228 1.94 18.45 1.83
C SER A 228 1.07 17.31 1.33
N THR A 229 0.60 16.46 2.24
CA THR A 229 -0.33 15.36 1.91
C THR A 229 -1.63 15.88 1.31
N VAL A 230 -2.10 17.05 1.72
CA VAL A 230 -3.29 17.72 1.15
C VAL A 230 -3.05 18.09 -0.31
N GLU A 231 -1.92 18.70 -0.62
CA GLU A 231 -1.59 19.08 -2.01
C GLU A 231 -1.41 17.85 -2.89
N LEU A 232 -0.66 16.85 -2.42
CA LEU A 232 -0.45 15.60 -3.15
C LEU A 232 -1.78 14.89 -3.40
N ASN A 233 -2.67 14.78 -2.40
CA ASN A 233 -4.00 14.21 -2.57
C ASN A 233 -4.84 15.00 -3.57
N ASN A 234 -4.75 16.33 -3.57
CA ASN A 234 -5.42 17.17 -4.55
C ASN A 234 -4.89 16.93 -5.97
N ILE A 235 -3.58 16.77 -6.16
CA ILE A 235 -2.96 16.41 -7.45
C ILE A 235 -3.47 15.04 -7.90
N MET A 236 -3.45 14.06 -7.00
CA MET A 236 -3.88 12.68 -7.26
C MET A 236 -5.35 12.58 -7.66
N ALA A 237 -6.21 13.43 -7.10
CA ALA A 237 -7.65 13.49 -7.39
C ALA A 237 -8.01 14.30 -8.65
N LYS A 238 -7.04 14.98 -9.31
CA LYS A 238 -7.32 15.75 -10.52
C LYS A 238 -7.86 14.85 -11.63
N LYS A 239 -8.89 15.35 -12.33
CA LYS A 239 -9.48 14.67 -13.48
C LYS A 239 -8.53 14.71 -14.68
N GLY A 240 -8.18 13.54 -15.21
CA GLY A 240 -7.38 13.36 -16.41
C GLY A 240 -7.53 11.95 -16.98
N LYS A 241 -6.70 11.60 -17.96
CA LYS A 241 -6.73 10.28 -18.59
C LYS A 241 -5.51 9.46 -18.21
N PHE A 242 -5.68 8.54 -17.27
CA PHE A 242 -4.62 7.66 -16.79
C PHE A 242 -4.83 6.26 -17.32
N LYS A 243 -3.78 5.64 -17.85
CA LYS A 243 -3.90 4.31 -18.47
C LYS A 243 -3.10 3.31 -17.67
N LEU A 244 -3.74 2.19 -17.34
CA LEU A 244 -3.07 1.00 -16.86
C LEU A 244 -3.23 -0.12 -17.88
N LYS A 245 -2.12 -0.72 -18.29
CA LYS A 245 -2.11 -1.94 -19.06
C LYS A 245 -1.54 -3.07 -18.22
N VAL A 246 -2.28 -4.18 -18.12
CA VAL A 246 -1.85 -5.39 -17.42
C VAL A 246 -1.78 -6.52 -18.43
N SER A 247 -0.66 -7.23 -18.46
CA SER A 247 -0.46 -8.32 -19.42
C SER A 247 0.23 -9.51 -18.81
N ASN A 248 -0.18 -10.70 -19.18
CA ASN A 248 0.56 -11.94 -18.91
C ASN A 248 1.29 -12.32 -20.19
N ASN A 249 2.59 -12.04 -20.23
CA ASN A 249 3.43 -12.27 -21.40
C ASN A 249 4.80 -12.77 -20.96
N PRO A 250 4.97 -14.10 -20.81
CA PRO A 250 6.21 -14.70 -20.29
C PRO A 250 7.45 -14.29 -21.09
N MET A 251 7.32 -14.18 -22.42
CA MET A 251 8.43 -13.79 -23.29
C MET A 251 8.86 -12.35 -23.06
N LYS A 252 7.92 -11.40 -23.07
CA LYS A 252 8.22 -9.98 -22.81
C LYS A 252 8.71 -9.78 -21.37
N ALA A 253 8.10 -10.47 -20.40
CA ALA A 253 8.51 -10.40 -18.99
C ALA A 253 9.94 -10.90 -18.81
N LYS A 254 10.33 -12.04 -19.38
CA LYS A 254 11.70 -12.55 -19.34
C LYS A 254 12.72 -11.57 -19.91
N ILE A 255 12.41 -10.93 -21.05
CA ILE A 255 13.29 -9.92 -21.66
C ILE A 255 13.47 -8.71 -20.73
N LEU A 256 12.37 -8.19 -20.20
CA LEU A 256 12.41 -7.03 -19.30
C LEU A 256 13.12 -7.35 -17.98
N THR A 257 12.82 -8.50 -17.37
CA THR A 257 13.49 -8.99 -16.17
C THR A 257 14.99 -9.11 -16.39
N LYS A 258 15.44 -9.71 -17.51
CA LYS A 258 16.88 -9.77 -17.83
C LYS A 258 17.49 -8.38 -18.00
N LYS A 259 16.73 -7.40 -18.51
CA LYS A 259 17.21 -6.02 -18.66
C LYS A 259 17.36 -5.34 -17.30
N PHE A 260 16.41 -5.55 -16.38
CA PHE A 260 16.39 -4.92 -15.07
C PHE A 260 17.34 -5.58 -14.08
N ALA A 261 17.45 -6.91 -14.09
CA ALA A 261 18.31 -7.69 -13.20
C ALA A 261 19.79 -7.27 -13.26
N LYS A 262 20.29 -6.88 -14.46
CA LYS A 262 21.65 -6.36 -14.68
C LYS A 262 22.06 -5.15 -13.84
N TYR A 263 21.11 -4.50 -13.17
CA TYR A 263 21.36 -3.35 -12.32
C TYR A 263 21.38 -3.69 -10.82
N PHE A 264 21.18 -4.96 -10.47
CA PHE A 264 21.10 -5.47 -9.09
C PHE A 264 21.96 -6.70 -8.83
N ASP A 265 22.34 -7.42 -9.89
CA ASP A 265 23.29 -8.52 -9.91
C ASP A 265 24.66 -8.02 -10.38
#